data_AF-A0A7Y1Z2L5-F1
#
_entry.id   AF-A0A7Y1Z2L5-F1
#
_cell.length_a   1.000
_cell.length_b   1.000
_cell.length_c   1.000
_cell.angle_alpha   90.00
_cell.angle_beta   90.00
_cell.angle_gamma   90.00
#
_symmetry.space_group_name_H-M   'P 1'
#
loop_
_entity.id
_entity.type
_entity.pdbx_description
1 polymer ?
#
loop_
_entity_poly.entity_id
_entity_poly.type
_entity_poly.pdbx_seq_one_letter_code
_entity_poly.pdbx_strand_id
1 'polypeptide(L)'
;MADTAAGGAEKAPLDDIMLAMDVVDTLRHREHIVDRELSEDERESGLVERLKEIYAAQGIEVPERILQEGVEGLKEARFTYEPPPAGFQAMLARVYVTRWRWGRIAAIAVVALAVLWGGYTFGYRLPAERAAEAARIELAQEIPEKLKSLAGRIDQLAIDAEARQRAADMRDQGLAAAAGGERAGA
;
A
#
# COMPACT_ATOMS: atom_id res chain seq x y z
N MET A 1 -82.07 11.97 -6.78
CA MET A 1 -80.88 12.35 -5.98
C MET A 1 -80.58 11.14 -5.12
N ALA A 2 -79.71 10.24 -5.60
CA ALA A 2 -78.32 10.10 -5.15
C ALA A 2 -78.27 9.70 -3.65
N ASP A 3 -77.68 8.60 -3.19
CA ASP A 3 -76.38 8.02 -3.54
C ASP A 3 -76.19 6.67 -2.75
N THR A 4 -75.35 5.76 -3.30
CA THR A 4 -74.47 4.71 -2.68
C THR A 4 -74.94 3.83 -1.47
N ALA A 5 -74.46 2.61 -1.20
CA ALA A 5 -73.46 1.67 -1.72
C ALA A 5 -73.73 0.30 -1.03
N ALA A 6 -73.66 -0.79 -1.79
CA ALA A 6 -72.70 -1.90 -1.65
C ALA A 6 -72.83 -2.79 -0.40
N GLY A 7 -72.97 -4.09 -0.66
CA GLY A 7 -73.27 -5.13 0.33
C GLY A 7 -72.19 -5.30 1.39
N GLY A 8 -72.64 -5.63 2.59
CA GLY A 8 -71.80 -6.09 3.68
C GLY A 8 -71.17 -7.43 3.30
N ALA A 9 -69.96 -7.36 2.75
CA ALA A 9 -69.07 -8.50 2.66
C ALA A 9 -68.60 -8.83 4.08
N GLU A 10 -69.09 -9.98 4.54
CA GLU A 10 -68.63 -10.73 5.70
C GLU A 10 -67.09 -10.77 5.70
N LYS A 11 -66.48 -10.26 6.78
CA LYS A 11 -65.04 -10.35 7.00
C LYS A 11 -64.70 -11.83 7.16
N ALA A 12 -64.18 -12.47 6.12
CA ALA A 12 -63.46 -13.74 6.28
C ALA A 12 -62.40 -13.52 7.37
N PRO A 13 -62.46 -14.28 8.49
CA PRO A 13 -61.74 -13.91 9.69
C PRO A 13 -60.25 -14.16 9.47
N LEU A 14 -59.44 -13.28 10.06
CA LEU A 14 -57.98 -13.34 10.11
C LEU A 14 -57.43 -14.74 10.49
N ASP A 15 -58.24 -15.56 11.15
CA ASP A 15 -57.98 -16.95 11.51
C ASP A 15 -57.74 -17.86 10.30
N ASP A 16 -58.47 -17.69 9.19
CA ASP A 16 -58.26 -18.47 7.97
C ASP A 16 -56.94 -18.11 7.29
N ILE A 17 -56.53 -16.83 7.38
CA ILE A 17 -55.25 -16.34 6.87
C ILE A 17 -54.09 -16.83 7.76
N MET A 18 -54.26 -16.83 9.09
CA MET A 18 -53.28 -17.41 10.01
C MET A 18 -53.13 -18.92 9.83
N LEU A 19 -54.25 -19.64 9.62
CA LEU A 19 -54.22 -21.08 9.36
C LEU A 19 -53.54 -21.39 8.02
N ALA A 20 -53.81 -20.60 6.98
CA ALA A 20 -53.12 -20.74 5.70
C ALA A 20 -51.60 -20.50 5.83
N MET A 21 -51.17 -19.60 6.71
CA MET A 21 -49.75 -19.33 6.96
C MET A 21 -49.05 -20.45 7.75
N ASP A 22 -49.70 -21.02 8.77
CA ASP A 22 -49.16 -22.18 9.52
C ASP A 22 -49.12 -23.46 8.66
N VAL A 23 -50.11 -23.65 7.77
CA VAL A 23 -50.07 -24.74 6.78
C VAL A 23 -48.95 -24.54 5.76
N VAL A 24 -48.69 -23.30 5.33
CA VAL A 24 -47.56 -23.00 4.43
C VAL A 24 -46.22 -23.16 5.15
N ASP A 25 -46.10 -22.75 6.42
CA ASP A 25 -44.89 -22.93 7.21
C ASP A 25 -44.62 -24.42 7.51
N THR A 26 -45.67 -25.21 7.77
CA THR A 26 -45.55 -26.67 7.93
C THR A 26 -45.25 -27.39 6.62
N LEU A 27 -45.76 -26.94 5.47
CA LEU A 27 -45.39 -27.46 4.15
C LEU A 27 -43.92 -27.14 3.82
N ARG A 28 -43.47 -25.90 4.06
CA ARG A 28 -42.07 -25.48 3.88
C ARG A 28 -41.11 -26.25 4.80
N HIS A 29 -41.56 -26.54 6.02
CA HIS A 29 -40.78 -27.35 6.97
C HIS A 29 -40.67 -28.82 6.52
N ARG A 30 -41.75 -29.39 5.97
CA ARG A 30 -41.75 -30.77 5.43
C ARG A 30 -40.89 -30.89 4.17
N GLU A 31 -40.93 -29.91 3.26
CA GLU A 31 -40.03 -29.83 2.10
C GLU A 31 -38.56 -29.88 2.51
N HIS A 32 -38.18 -29.07 3.51
CA HIS A 32 -36.81 -29.05 4.02
C HIS A 32 -36.35 -30.37 4.66
N ILE A 33 -37.26 -31.18 5.20
CA ILE A 33 -36.95 -32.50 5.76
C ILE A 33 -36.83 -33.56 4.65
N VAL A 34 -37.69 -33.51 3.64
CA VAL A 34 -37.65 -34.43 2.49
C VAL A 34 -36.37 -34.21 1.67
N ASP A 35 -35.97 -32.96 1.41
CA ASP A 35 -34.74 -32.64 0.67
C ASP A 35 -33.46 -33.10 1.39
N ARG A 36 -33.51 -33.43 2.69
CA ARG A 36 -32.36 -33.89 3.47
C ARG A 36 -32.13 -35.40 3.38
N GLU A 37 -33.19 -36.19 3.22
CA GLU A 37 -33.18 -37.66 3.24
C GLU A 37 -33.06 -38.31 1.86
N LEU A 38 -33.33 -37.57 0.77
CA LEU A 38 -33.20 -38.08 -0.60
C LEU A 38 -31.72 -38.28 -0.99
N SER A 39 -31.43 -39.33 -1.74
CA SER A 39 -30.15 -39.49 -2.44
C SER A 39 -29.95 -38.37 -3.49
N GLU A 40 -28.73 -38.19 -3.99
CA GLU A 40 -28.42 -37.13 -4.97
C GLU A 40 -29.30 -37.27 -6.24
N ASP A 41 -29.48 -38.49 -6.72
CA ASP A 41 -30.30 -38.81 -7.91
C ASP A 41 -31.80 -38.60 -7.66
N GLU A 42 -32.29 -38.88 -6.45
CA GLU A 42 -33.67 -38.63 -6.06
C GLU A 42 -33.98 -37.13 -5.91
N ARG A 43 -32.99 -36.32 -5.49
CA ARG A 43 -33.13 -34.85 -5.46
C ARG A 43 -33.16 -34.27 -6.86
N GLU A 44 -32.31 -34.79 -7.75
CA GLU A 44 -32.24 -34.36 -9.14
C GLU A 44 -33.55 -34.64 -9.88
N SER A 45 -34.05 -35.89 -9.82
CA SER A 45 -35.33 -36.26 -10.42
C SER A 45 -36.51 -35.48 -9.81
N GLY A 46 -36.54 -35.30 -8.49
CA GLY A 46 -37.57 -34.50 -7.83
C GLY A 46 -37.51 -32.99 -8.18
N LEU A 47 -36.34 -32.46 -8.53
CA LEU A 47 -36.19 -31.09 -9.01
C LEU A 47 -36.72 -30.93 -10.44
N VAL A 48 -36.44 -31.91 -11.31
CA VAL A 48 -36.92 -31.91 -12.68
C VAL A 48 -38.45 -31.99 -12.74
N GLU A 49 -39.08 -32.87 -11.95
CA GLU A 49 -40.55 -32.99 -11.91
C GLU A 49 -41.20 -31.69 -11.41
N ARG A 50 -40.63 -31.06 -10.37
CA ARG A 50 -41.08 -29.76 -9.86
C ARG A 50 -40.98 -28.66 -10.93
N LEU A 51 -39.87 -28.60 -11.69
CA LEU A 51 -39.70 -27.62 -12.76
C LEU A 51 -40.75 -27.83 -13.87
N LYS A 52 -41.01 -29.07 -14.23
CA LYS A 52 -42.01 -29.44 -15.23
C LYS A 52 -43.42 -29.00 -14.84
N GLU A 53 -43.82 -29.23 -13.58
CA GLU A 53 -45.12 -28.76 -13.06
C GLU A 53 -45.26 -27.23 -13.13
N ILE A 54 -44.20 -26.50 -12.77
CA ILE A 54 -44.18 -25.02 -12.80
C ILE A 54 -44.34 -24.48 -14.22
N TYR A 55 -43.59 -25.03 -15.19
CA TYR A 55 -43.68 -24.59 -16.59
C TYR A 55 -45.01 -25.00 -17.24
N ALA A 56 -45.52 -26.19 -16.91
CA ALA A 56 -46.84 -26.64 -17.36
C ALA A 56 -47.96 -25.73 -16.84
N ALA A 57 -47.89 -25.29 -15.58
CA ALA A 57 -48.83 -24.32 -15.02
C ALA A 57 -48.79 -22.94 -15.73
N GLN A 58 -47.68 -22.62 -16.41
CA GLN A 58 -47.52 -21.41 -17.22
C GLN A 58 -47.91 -21.61 -18.70
N GLY A 59 -48.37 -22.81 -19.07
CA GLY A 59 -48.73 -23.15 -20.44
C GLY A 59 -47.52 -23.32 -21.37
N ILE A 60 -46.32 -23.51 -20.81
CA ILE A 60 -45.08 -23.72 -21.56
C ILE A 60 -44.71 -25.20 -21.44
N GLU A 61 -44.85 -25.95 -22.53
CA GLU A 61 -44.34 -27.33 -22.57
C GLU A 61 -42.83 -27.32 -22.81
N VAL A 62 -42.09 -27.69 -21.76
CA VAL A 62 -40.63 -27.85 -21.84
C VAL A 62 -40.31 -29.34 -21.93
N PRO A 63 -39.54 -29.79 -22.94
CA PRO A 63 -39.13 -31.19 -23.03
C PRO A 63 -38.23 -31.59 -21.85
N GLU A 64 -38.46 -32.78 -21.31
CA GLU A 64 -37.73 -33.36 -20.18
C GLU A 64 -36.20 -33.26 -20.31
N ARG A 65 -35.67 -33.56 -21.50
CA ARG A 65 -34.22 -33.49 -21.79
C ARG A 65 -33.61 -32.12 -21.48
N ILE A 66 -34.36 -31.04 -21.72
CA ILE A 66 -33.88 -29.66 -21.53
C ILE A 66 -33.86 -29.33 -20.04
N LEU A 67 -34.82 -29.86 -19.27
CA LEU A 67 -34.85 -29.71 -17.82
C LEU A 67 -33.68 -30.46 -17.17
N GLN A 68 -33.39 -31.68 -17.62
CA GLN A 68 -32.24 -32.47 -17.16
C GLN A 68 -30.91 -31.76 -17.47
N GLU A 69 -30.71 -31.31 -18.71
CA GLU A 69 -29.51 -30.57 -19.12
C GLU A 69 -29.32 -29.27 -18.34
N GLY A 70 -30.42 -28.57 -18.01
CA GLY A 70 -30.38 -27.38 -17.16
C GLY A 70 -29.98 -27.65 -15.71
N VAL A 71 -30.44 -28.75 -15.13
CA VAL A 71 -30.09 -29.17 -13.76
C VAL A 71 -28.63 -29.65 -13.69
N GLU A 72 -28.17 -30.39 -14.70
CA GLU A 72 -26.79 -30.83 -14.84
C GLU A 72 -25.83 -29.63 -14.96
N GLY A 73 -26.18 -28.62 -15.79
CA GLY A 73 -25.40 -27.38 -15.88
C GLY A 73 -25.34 -26.57 -14.58
N LEU A 74 -26.43 -26.56 -13.78
CA LEU A 74 -26.46 -25.95 -12.44
C LEU A 74 -25.55 -26.68 -11.45
N LYS A 75 -25.49 -28.01 -11.55
CA LYS A 75 -24.60 -28.86 -10.74
C LYS A 75 -23.13 -28.58 -11.07
N GLU A 76 -22.78 -28.51 -12.35
CA GLU A 76 -21.42 -28.19 -12.81
C GLU A 76 -20.98 -26.77 -12.40
N ALA A 77 -21.87 -25.78 -12.50
CA ALA A 77 -21.59 -24.41 -12.11
C ALA A 77 -21.27 -24.26 -10.61
N ARG A 78 -21.83 -25.14 -9.76
CA ARG A 78 -21.62 -25.11 -8.30
C ARG A 78 -20.17 -25.39 -7.88
N PHE A 79 -19.38 -26.02 -8.75
CA PHE A 79 -17.96 -26.29 -8.52
C PHE A 79 -17.02 -25.27 -9.18
N THR A 80 -17.57 -24.32 -9.93
CA THR A 80 -16.78 -23.29 -10.60
C THR A 80 -16.56 -22.11 -9.66
N TYR A 81 -15.31 -21.77 -9.38
CA TYR A 81 -14.98 -20.56 -8.62
C TYR A 81 -15.13 -19.32 -9.50
N GLU A 82 -16.05 -18.43 -9.12
CA GLU A 82 -16.18 -17.11 -9.74
C GLU A 82 -15.37 -16.08 -8.93
N PRO A 83 -14.25 -15.57 -9.45
CA PRO A 83 -13.43 -14.61 -8.72
C PRO A 83 -14.18 -13.28 -8.54
N PRO A 84 -13.93 -12.55 -7.42
CA PRO A 84 -14.50 -11.22 -7.24
C PRO A 84 -14.03 -10.28 -8.36
N PRO A 85 -14.89 -9.36 -8.82
CA PRO A 85 -14.57 -8.45 -9.92
C PRO A 85 -13.29 -7.67 -9.61
N ALA A 86 -12.43 -7.52 -10.62
CA ALA A 86 -11.18 -6.77 -10.46
C ALA A 86 -11.50 -5.30 -10.16
N GLY A 87 -11.11 -4.85 -8.96
CA GLY A 87 -11.35 -3.49 -8.50
C GLY A 87 -10.26 -3.00 -7.54
N PHE A 88 -10.27 -1.69 -7.26
CA PHE A 88 -9.28 -1.06 -6.37
C PHE A 88 -9.28 -1.67 -4.96
N GLN A 89 -10.47 -1.95 -4.42
CA GLN A 89 -10.61 -2.60 -3.12
C GLN A 89 -9.98 -4.01 -3.10
N ALA A 90 -10.20 -4.80 -4.15
CA ALA A 90 -9.60 -6.13 -4.29
C ALA A 90 -8.07 -6.07 -4.42
N MET A 91 -7.53 -5.04 -5.09
CA MET A 91 -6.09 -4.79 -5.16
C MET A 91 -5.51 -4.49 -3.78
N LEU A 92 -6.10 -3.54 -3.03
CA LEU A 92 -5.63 -3.18 -1.69
C LEU A 92 -5.72 -4.37 -0.73
N ALA A 93 -6.82 -5.13 -0.77
CA ALA A 93 -6.98 -6.34 0.02
C ALA A 93 -5.86 -7.35 -0.29
N ARG A 94 -5.52 -7.55 -1.57
CA ARG A 94 -4.43 -8.45 -1.98
C ARG A 94 -3.07 -7.97 -1.49
N VAL A 95 -2.79 -6.67 -1.56
CA VAL A 95 -1.55 -6.07 -1.01
C VAL A 95 -1.48 -6.26 0.51
N TYR A 96 -2.60 -6.07 1.22
CA TYR A 96 -2.65 -6.25 2.66
C TYR A 96 -2.49 -7.71 3.10
N VAL A 97 -3.18 -8.66 2.43
CA VAL A 97 -3.05 -10.09 2.75
C VAL A 97 -1.63 -10.59 2.46
N THR A 98 -0.99 -10.09 1.40
CA THR A 98 0.38 -10.45 1.04
C THR A 98 1.45 -9.63 1.78
N ARG A 99 1.08 -8.81 2.77
CA ARG A 99 2.00 -7.93 3.55
C ARG A 99 3.22 -8.63 4.12
N TRP A 100 3.09 -9.89 4.51
CA TRP A 100 4.21 -10.66 5.04
C TRP A 100 5.27 -11.02 3.98
N ARG A 101 4.87 -11.19 2.72
CA ARG A 101 5.79 -11.50 1.61
C ARG A 101 6.58 -10.27 1.20
N TRP A 102 5.91 -9.13 0.98
CA TRP A 102 6.59 -7.91 0.52
C TRP A 102 7.17 -7.06 1.67
N GLY A 103 6.65 -7.18 2.89
CA GLY A 103 7.13 -6.43 4.05
C GLY A 103 8.58 -6.72 4.41
N ARG A 104 9.06 -7.96 4.22
CA ARG A 104 10.48 -8.30 4.41
C ARG A 104 11.39 -7.59 3.41
N ILE A 105 10.99 -7.56 2.14
CA ILE A 105 11.73 -6.87 1.07
C ILE A 105 11.72 -5.36 1.33
N ALA A 106 10.56 -4.80 1.72
CA ALA A 106 10.44 -3.39 2.08
C ALA A 106 11.33 -3.03 3.28
N ALA A 107 11.37 -3.87 4.33
CA ALA A 107 12.25 -3.67 5.47
C ALA A 107 13.74 -3.66 5.07
N ILE A 108 14.15 -4.62 4.22
CA ILE A 108 15.53 -4.65 3.69
C ILE A 108 15.83 -3.40 2.87
N ALA A 109 14.90 -2.96 2.02
CA ALA A 109 15.06 -1.74 1.22
C ALA A 109 15.22 -0.49 2.10
N VAL A 110 14.44 -0.38 3.17
CA VAL A 110 14.55 0.72 4.15
C VAL A 110 15.91 0.70 4.85
N VAL A 111 16.37 -0.47 5.30
CA VAL A 111 17.70 -0.60 5.92
C VAL A 111 18.81 -0.24 4.93
N ALA A 112 18.74 -0.71 3.69
CA ALA A 112 19.71 -0.37 2.65
C ALA A 112 19.76 1.15 2.39
N LEU A 113 18.60 1.80 2.32
CA LEU A 113 18.50 3.26 2.21
C LEU A 113 19.13 3.98 3.41
N ALA A 114 18.87 3.50 4.63
CA ALA A 114 19.47 4.08 5.84
C ALA A 114 20.99 3.92 5.85
N VAL A 115 21.51 2.77 5.40
CA VAL A 115 22.95 2.52 5.27
C VAL A 115 23.57 3.39 4.19
N LEU A 116 22.94 3.54 3.02
CA LEU A 116 23.42 4.42 1.96
C LEU A 116 23.43 5.88 2.41
N TRP A 117 22.36 6.32 3.07
CA TRP A 117 22.26 7.67 3.62
C TRP A 117 23.33 7.90 4.69
N GLY A 118 23.45 7.00 5.65
CA GLY A 118 24.46 7.07 6.70
C GLY A 118 25.88 7.03 6.13
N GLY A 119 26.15 6.12 5.20
CA GLY A 119 27.43 6.04 4.51
C GLY A 119 27.77 7.32 3.76
N TYR A 120 26.79 7.95 3.10
CA TYR A 120 26.98 9.24 2.44
C TYR A 120 27.25 10.38 3.43
N THR A 121 26.47 10.48 4.52
CA THR A 121 26.66 11.56 5.50
C THR A 121 27.97 11.40 6.27
N PHE A 122 28.27 10.21 6.79
CA PHE A 122 29.49 9.95 7.54
C PHE A 122 30.73 9.90 6.66
N GLY A 123 30.63 9.31 5.46
CA GLY A 123 31.75 9.13 4.55
C GLY A 123 32.12 10.38 3.76
N TYR A 124 31.16 11.26 3.45
CA TYR A 124 31.41 12.45 2.63
C TYR A 124 31.32 13.76 3.41
N ARG A 125 30.26 13.99 4.21
CA ARG A 125 30.06 15.29 4.88
C ARG A 125 31.01 15.50 6.05
N LEU A 126 31.18 14.49 6.90
CA LEU A 126 32.02 14.61 8.09
C LEU A 126 33.52 14.89 7.79
N PRO A 127 34.18 14.22 6.84
CA PRO A 127 35.55 14.60 6.48
C PRO A 127 35.63 15.92 5.72
N ALA A 128 34.62 16.28 4.91
CA ALA A 128 34.60 17.56 4.20
C ALA A 128 34.49 18.75 5.15
N GLU A 129 33.65 18.66 6.18
CA GLU A 129 33.52 19.69 7.22
C GLU A 129 34.82 19.80 8.03
N ARG A 130 35.42 18.66 8.44
CA ARG A 130 36.72 18.66 9.12
C ARG A 130 37.86 19.22 8.27
N ALA A 131 37.87 18.92 6.97
CA ALA A 131 38.87 19.45 6.04
C ALA A 131 38.71 20.97 5.86
N ALA A 132 37.47 21.47 5.83
CA ALA A 132 37.19 22.89 5.76
C ALA A 132 37.57 23.62 7.07
N GLU A 133 37.30 23.02 8.23
CA GLU A 133 37.72 23.56 9.54
C GLU A 133 39.24 23.55 9.70
N ALA A 134 39.91 22.45 9.38
CA ALA A 134 41.36 22.36 9.40
C ALA A 134 42.00 23.40 8.47
N ALA A 135 41.41 23.63 7.30
CA ALA A 135 41.85 24.69 6.39
C ALA A 135 41.72 26.10 6.96
N ARG A 136 40.63 26.38 7.66
CA ARG A 136 40.42 27.66 8.32
C ARG A 136 41.41 27.88 9.45
N ILE A 137 41.67 26.85 10.26
CA ILE A 137 42.62 26.94 11.38
C ILE A 137 44.04 27.13 10.84
N GLU A 138 44.43 26.39 9.81
CA GLU A 138 45.75 26.50 9.18
C GLU A 138 45.98 27.91 8.61
N LEU A 139 45.02 28.45 7.86
CA LEU A 139 45.08 29.80 7.28
C LEU A 139 45.01 30.91 8.34
N ALA A 140 44.20 30.76 9.38
CA ALA A 140 43.98 31.81 10.37
C ALA A 140 45.04 31.85 11.48
N GLN A 141 45.67 30.72 11.80
CA GLN A 141 46.56 30.61 12.96
C GLN A 141 47.95 30.12 12.58
N GLU A 142 48.06 28.98 11.89
CA GLU A 142 49.37 28.37 11.66
C GLU A 142 50.24 29.15 10.68
N ILE A 143 49.66 29.56 9.55
CA ILE A 143 50.40 30.27 8.50
C ILE A 143 50.85 31.66 8.99
N PRO A 144 49.98 32.48 9.61
CA PRO A 144 50.39 33.78 10.16
C PRO A 144 51.49 33.69 11.22
N GLU A 145 51.42 32.72 12.13
CA GLU A 145 52.44 32.54 13.17
C GLU A 145 53.78 32.05 12.57
N LYS A 146 53.75 31.14 11.59
CA LYS A 146 54.96 30.73 10.86
C LYS A 146 55.58 31.91 10.11
N LEU A 147 54.79 32.71 9.38
CA LEU A 147 55.26 33.89 8.64
C LEU A 147 55.88 34.94 9.57
N LYS A 148 55.23 35.27 10.69
CA LYS A 148 55.78 36.20 11.70
C LYS A 148 57.08 35.67 12.31
N SER A 149 57.12 34.38 12.66
CA SER A 149 58.31 33.78 13.26
C SER A 149 59.50 33.78 12.29
N LEU A 150 59.26 33.51 11.01
CA LEU A 150 60.29 33.46 9.98
C LEU A 150 60.82 34.87 9.66
N ALA A 151 59.94 35.85 9.51
CA ALA A 151 60.32 37.25 9.35
C ALA A 151 61.12 37.78 10.56
N GLY A 152 60.70 37.43 11.79
CA GLY A 152 61.44 37.80 13.01
C GLY A 152 62.84 37.18 13.07
N ARG A 153 63.02 35.93 12.62
CA ARG A 153 64.34 35.29 12.53
C ARG A 153 65.22 35.93 11.45
N ILE A 154 64.64 36.30 10.31
CA ILE A 154 65.38 37.00 9.25
C ILE A 154 65.80 38.39 9.74
N ASP A 155 64.94 39.11 10.46
CA ASP A 155 65.27 40.43 11.02
C ASP A 155 66.47 40.37 12.00
N GLN A 156 66.50 39.33 12.84
CA GLN A 156 67.59 39.09 13.79
C GLN A 156 68.90 38.62 13.15
N LEU A 157 68.85 37.86 12.06
CA LEU A 157 70.02 37.22 11.45
C LEU A 157 70.57 37.97 10.23
N ALA A 158 69.74 38.71 9.51
CA ALA A 158 70.16 39.41 8.30
C ALA A 158 70.97 40.66 8.64
N ILE A 159 72.14 40.79 8.03
CA ILE A 159 73.01 41.97 8.16
C ILE A 159 72.61 43.06 7.14
N ASP A 160 72.11 42.63 5.98
CA ASP A 160 71.68 43.49 4.89
C ASP A 160 70.27 44.05 5.13
N ALA A 161 70.11 45.37 4.99
CA ALA A 161 68.84 46.06 5.20
C ALA A 161 67.82 45.72 4.11
N GLU A 162 68.27 45.47 2.88
CA GLU A 162 67.38 45.12 1.77
C GLU A 162 66.76 43.73 1.98
N ALA A 163 67.54 42.77 2.48
CA ALA A 163 67.05 41.44 2.85
C ALA A 163 65.97 41.49 3.95
N ARG A 164 66.10 42.38 4.94
CA ARG A 164 65.07 42.58 5.98
C ARG A 164 63.80 43.17 5.41
N GLN A 165 63.92 44.16 4.53
CA GLN A 165 62.77 44.81 3.93
C GLN A 165 62.01 43.87 2.98
N ARG A 166 62.72 43.10 2.15
CA ARG A 166 62.10 42.06 1.31
C ARG A 166 61.36 41.00 2.13
N ALA A 167 61.93 40.59 3.28
CA ALA A 167 61.28 39.63 4.17
C ALA A 167 60.01 40.20 4.84
N ALA A 168 60.00 41.49 5.18
CA ALA A 168 58.80 42.17 5.70
C ALA A 168 57.70 42.27 4.63
N ASP A 169 58.06 42.65 3.41
CA ASP A 169 57.11 42.74 2.29
C ASP A 169 56.50 41.36 1.96
N MET A 170 57.31 40.29 1.96
CA MET A 170 56.83 38.92 1.73
C MET A 170 55.93 38.42 2.87
N ARG A 171 56.22 38.77 4.13
CA ARG A 171 55.34 38.47 5.27
C ARG A 171 53.98 39.15 5.10
N ASP A 172 53.97 40.43 4.75
CA ASP A 172 52.73 41.20 4.66
C ASP A 172 51.88 40.76 3.47
N GLN A 173 52.51 40.37 2.36
CA GLN A 173 51.85 39.73 1.22
C GLN A 173 51.25 38.35 1.60
N GLY A 174 52.02 37.50 2.28
CA GLY A 174 51.54 36.18 2.72
C GLY A 174 50.41 36.26 3.76
N LEU A 175 50.45 37.25 4.66
CA LEU A 175 49.37 37.52 5.60
C LEU A 175 48.10 38.00 4.89
N ALA A 176 48.23 38.85 3.87
CA ALA A 176 47.10 39.29 3.05
C ALA A 176 46.49 38.13 2.25
N ALA A 177 47.32 37.24 1.68
CA ALA A 177 46.88 36.04 0.96
C ALA A 177 46.18 35.03 1.89
N ALA A 178 46.71 34.82 3.10
CA ALA A 178 46.09 33.98 4.13
C ALA A 178 44.72 34.53 4.57
N ALA A 179 44.60 35.85 4.74
CA ALA A 179 43.34 36.53 5.06
C ALA A 179 42.32 36.47 3.90
N GLY A 180 42.79 36.44 2.66
CA GLY A 180 41.98 36.23 1.46
C GLY A 180 41.54 34.78 1.22
N GLY A 181 42.07 33.81 2.00
CA GLY A 181 41.76 32.39 1.85
C GLY A 181 42.57 31.68 0.76
N GLU A 182 43.59 32.33 0.21
CA GLU A 182 44.42 31.79 -0.87
C GLU A 182 45.64 31.04 -0.32
N ARG A 183 45.49 29.71 -0.15
CA ARG A 183 46.59 28.84 0.33
C ARG A 183 47.83 28.80 -0.57
N ALA A 184 47.71 29.11 -1.85
CA ALA A 184 48.83 29.02 -2.80
C ALA A 184 49.74 30.27 -2.77
N GLY A 185 49.25 31.37 -2.20
CA GLY A 185 49.99 32.64 -2.09
C GLY A 185 50.46 32.97 -0.67
N ALA A 186 50.15 32.12 0.31
CA ALA A 186 50.47 32.26 1.72
C ALA A 186 51.56 31.26 2.15
#